data_AF-A0A095UT53-F1
#
_entry.id   AF-A0A095UT53-F1
#
_cell.length_a   1.000
_cell.length_b   1.000
_cell.length_c   1.000
_cell.angle_alpha   90.00
_cell.angle_beta   90.00
_cell.angle_gamma   90.00
#
_symmetry.space_group_name_H-M   'P 1'
#
loop_
_entity.id
_entity.type
_entity.pdbx_description
1 polymer ?
#
loop_
_entity_poly.entity_id
_entity_poly.type
_entity_poly.pdbx_seq_one_letter_code
_entity_poly.pdbx_strand_id
1 'polypeptide(L)'
;MPALPALSLAVKPDWIDEYGHMNAAHYVGVFDRHGFELLGRFGVGSDYTRQTRCGIYTMNIHVAYRREVLAGDPLELRLRLLEADDKRLLCLMELIQARDGYLAATMEQLSLHVDLETRRAKPFPAEVAARLAGAVQDHAQHPLPEGYQRLLPLKRT
;
A
#
# COMPACT_ATOMS: atom_id res chain seq x y z
N MET A 1 -15.93 12.80 -6.55
CA MET A 1 -14.71 11.98 -6.62
C MET A 1 -14.85 10.82 -5.65
N PRO A 2 -14.60 9.57 -6.05
CA PRO A 2 -14.63 8.45 -5.12
C PRO A 2 -13.53 8.63 -4.06
N ALA A 3 -13.83 8.26 -2.81
CA ALA A 3 -12.84 8.30 -1.73
C ALA A 3 -11.71 7.30 -2.00
N LEU A 4 -10.51 7.57 -1.49
CA LEU A 4 -9.41 6.60 -1.53
C LEU A 4 -9.84 5.31 -0.82
N PRO A 5 -9.45 4.13 -1.33
CA PRO A 5 -9.62 2.88 -0.62
C PRO A 5 -8.99 2.97 0.77
N ALA A 6 -9.79 2.65 1.78
CA ALA A 6 -9.34 2.65 3.16
C ALA A 6 -9.92 1.48 3.95
N LEU A 7 -9.24 1.15 5.05
CA LEU A 7 -9.72 0.27 6.09
C LEU A 7 -9.29 0.76 7.47
N SER A 8 -10.04 0.36 8.49
CA SER A 8 -9.76 0.69 9.88
C SER A 8 -9.13 -0.48 10.62
N LEU A 9 -8.20 -0.17 11.52
CA LEU A 9 -7.56 -1.13 12.42
C LEU A 9 -7.18 -0.43 13.73
N ALA A 10 -6.61 -1.15 14.69
CA ALA A 10 -6.09 -0.56 15.92
C ALA A 10 -4.69 -1.11 16.22
N VAL A 11 -3.86 -0.29 16.86
CA VAL A 11 -2.53 -0.71 17.32
C VAL A 11 -2.69 -1.78 18.38
N LYS A 12 -2.08 -2.96 18.16
CA LYS A 12 -2.15 -4.04 19.15
C LYS A 12 -1.15 -3.84 20.28
N PRO A 13 -1.46 -4.26 21.52
CA PRO A 13 -0.55 -4.13 22.66
C PRO A 13 0.82 -4.80 22.43
N ASP A 14 0.82 -5.96 21.76
CA ASP A 14 1.98 -6.75 21.38
C ASP A 14 2.81 -6.13 20.23
N TRP A 15 2.43 -4.97 19.72
CA TRP A 15 3.22 -4.20 18.76
C TRP A 15 4.09 -3.11 19.39
N ILE A 16 3.93 -2.86 20.69
CA ILE A 16 4.65 -1.81 21.40
C ILE A 16 6.03 -2.34 21.80
N ASP A 17 7.06 -1.56 21.48
CA ASP A 17 8.42 -1.87 21.91
C ASP A 17 8.78 -1.23 23.25
N GLU A 18 10.01 -1.45 23.70
CA GLU A 18 10.53 -0.95 24.98
C GLU A 18 10.55 0.59 25.07
N TYR A 19 10.31 1.31 23.96
CA TYR A 19 10.21 2.77 23.95
C TYR A 19 8.79 3.28 24.20
N GLY A 20 7.80 2.37 24.29
CA GLY A 20 6.42 2.69 24.65
C GLY A 20 5.51 3.05 23.48
N HIS A 21 5.99 2.90 22.24
CA HIS A 21 5.20 3.12 21.02
C HIS A 21 5.34 1.95 20.04
N MET A 22 4.51 1.95 18.99
CA MET A 22 4.51 0.90 17.98
C MET A 22 5.91 0.75 17.35
N ASN A 23 6.42 -0.48 17.31
CA ASN A 23 7.71 -0.76 16.70
C ASN A 23 7.69 -0.49 15.19
N ALA A 24 8.79 0.03 14.66
CA ALA A 24 8.95 0.37 13.24
C ALA A 24 8.57 -0.79 12.29
N ALA A 25 8.96 -2.03 12.60
CA ALA A 25 8.67 -3.18 11.76
C ALA A 25 7.16 -3.48 11.67
N HIS A 26 6.38 -3.19 12.72
CA HIS A 26 4.94 -3.40 12.70
C HIS A 26 4.23 -2.45 11.74
N TYR A 27 4.74 -1.23 11.51
CA TYR A 27 4.16 -0.34 10.50
C TYR A 27 4.25 -0.98 9.12
N VAL A 28 5.42 -1.52 8.76
CA VAL A 28 5.63 -2.23 7.49
C VAL A 28 4.70 -3.43 7.39
N GLY A 29 4.55 -4.21 8.48
CA GLY A 29 3.63 -5.35 8.51
C GLY A 29 2.16 -4.94 8.31
N VAL A 30 1.74 -3.81 8.89
CA VAL A 30 0.41 -3.22 8.64
C VAL A 30 0.26 -2.84 7.17
N PHE A 31 1.22 -2.09 6.62
CA PHE A 31 1.18 -1.66 5.22
C PHE A 31 1.15 -2.84 4.25
N ASP A 32 2.02 -3.84 4.44
CA ASP A 32 2.11 -4.99 3.54
C ASP A 32 0.81 -5.82 3.54
N ARG A 33 0.33 -6.22 4.73
CA ARG A 33 -0.87 -7.05 4.86
C ARG A 33 -2.12 -6.35 4.40
N HIS A 34 -2.38 -5.16 4.94
CA HIS A 34 -3.63 -4.45 4.72
C HIS A 34 -3.61 -3.64 3.42
N GLY A 35 -2.44 -3.21 2.95
CA GLY A 35 -2.28 -2.68 1.61
C GLY A 35 -2.61 -3.71 0.54
N PHE A 36 -2.17 -4.96 0.71
CA PHE A 36 -2.53 -6.06 -0.20
C PHE A 36 -4.03 -6.37 -0.18
N GLU A 37 -4.67 -6.29 0.99
CA GLU A 37 -6.13 -6.39 1.11
C GLU A 37 -6.85 -5.30 0.32
N LEU A 38 -6.42 -4.05 0.44
CA LEU A 38 -6.97 -2.91 -0.31
C LEU A 38 -6.74 -3.05 -1.82
N LEU A 39 -5.59 -3.57 -2.25
CA LEU A 39 -5.30 -3.84 -3.67
C LEU A 39 -6.26 -4.87 -4.29
N GLY A 40 -6.87 -5.73 -3.48
CA GLY A 40 -7.92 -6.66 -3.92
C GLY A 40 -9.08 -5.97 -4.63
N ARG A 41 -9.40 -4.71 -4.25
CA ARG A 41 -10.45 -3.91 -4.90
C ARG A 41 -10.15 -3.58 -6.36
N PHE A 42 -8.89 -3.67 -6.78
CA PHE A 42 -8.44 -3.40 -8.14
C PHE A 42 -8.09 -4.67 -8.93
N GLY A 43 -8.40 -5.84 -8.39
CA GLY A 43 -8.09 -7.12 -9.02
C GLY A 43 -6.68 -7.64 -8.72
N VAL A 44 -6.00 -7.10 -7.70
CA VAL A 44 -4.68 -7.56 -7.24
C VAL A 44 -4.77 -7.90 -5.75
N GLY A 45 -5.31 -9.07 -5.42
CA GLY A 45 -5.49 -9.50 -4.03
C GLY A 45 -5.54 -11.01 -3.87
N SER A 46 -5.84 -11.50 -2.67
CA SER A 46 -5.76 -12.93 -2.35
C SER A 46 -6.66 -13.81 -3.24
N ASP A 47 -7.85 -13.36 -3.62
CA ASP A 47 -8.73 -14.10 -4.54
C ASP A 47 -8.11 -14.24 -5.93
N TYR A 48 -7.61 -13.14 -6.48
CA TYR A 48 -6.88 -13.14 -7.75
C TYR A 48 -5.70 -14.13 -7.70
N THR A 49 -4.92 -14.09 -6.62
CA THR A 49 -3.76 -14.97 -6.46
C THR A 49 -4.12 -16.43 -6.33
N ARG A 50 -5.19 -16.77 -5.61
CA ARG A 50 -5.67 -18.16 -5.52
C ARG A 50 -6.15 -18.69 -6.86
N GLN A 51 -6.88 -17.87 -7.63
CA GLN A 51 -7.50 -18.29 -8.90
C GLN A 51 -6.51 -18.39 -10.05
N THR A 52 -5.57 -17.44 -10.14
CA THR A 52 -4.70 -17.29 -11.33
C THR A 52 -3.26 -17.75 -11.10
N ARG A 53 -2.91 -18.08 -9.85
CA ARG A 53 -1.52 -18.34 -9.43
C ARG A 53 -0.57 -17.19 -9.79
N CYS A 54 -1.09 -15.98 -9.95
CA CYS A 54 -0.33 -14.76 -10.18
C CYS A 54 -0.46 -13.82 -8.98
N GLY A 55 0.52 -12.96 -8.75
CA GLY A 55 0.49 -12.02 -7.63
C GLY A 55 1.46 -10.88 -7.85
N ILE A 56 1.75 -10.15 -6.79
CA ILE A 56 2.76 -9.10 -6.80
C ILE A 56 3.87 -9.41 -5.82
N TYR A 57 5.11 -9.16 -6.22
CA TYR A 57 6.26 -9.13 -5.33
C TYR A 57 6.66 -7.68 -5.06
N THR A 58 6.87 -7.36 -3.80
CA THR A 58 7.44 -6.07 -3.40
C THR A 58 8.91 -6.01 -3.81
N MET A 59 9.24 -5.05 -4.67
CA MET A 59 10.61 -4.83 -5.14
C MET A 59 11.36 -3.84 -4.24
N ASN A 60 10.69 -2.74 -3.91
CA ASN A 60 11.26 -1.67 -3.10
C ASN A 60 10.15 -1.04 -2.26
N ILE A 61 10.51 -0.65 -1.05
CA ILE A 61 9.68 0.19 -0.19
C ILE A 61 10.49 1.39 0.29
N HIS A 62 9.81 2.51 0.49
CA HIS A 62 10.32 3.64 1.25
C HIS A 62 9.32 3.98 2.34
N VAL A 63 9.77 3.98 3.58
CA VAL A 63 8.93 4.25 4.76
C VAL A 63 9.35 5.57 5.39
N ALA A 64 8.40 6.44 5.66
CA ALA A 64 8.60 7.65 6.46
C ALA A 64 7.72 7.58 7.70
N TYR A 65 8.36 7.59 8.87
CA TYR A 65 7.70 7.68 10.17
C TYR A 65 7.60 9.16 10.55
N ARG A 66 6.38 9.64 10.82
CA ARG A 66 6.08 11.05 11.05
C ARG A 66 5.76 11.32 12.51
N ARG A 67 4.92 10.47 13.11
CA ARG A 67 4.50 10.58 14.50
C ARG A 67 4.15 9.20 15.05
N GLU A 68 4.54 8.96 16.29
CA GLU A 68 4.27 7.72 16.99
C GLU A 68 2.77 7.45 17.17
N VAL A 69 2.43 6.17 17.33
CA VAL A 69 1.10 5.70 17.75
C VAL A 69 1.27 4.71 18.88
N LEU A 70 0.28 4.66 19.76
CA LEU A 70 0.29 3.93 21.03
C LEU A 70 -0.70 2.76 20.99
N ALA A 71 -0.59 1.84 21.95
CA ALA A 71 -1.50 0.69 22.05
C ALA A 71 -2.96 1.16 22.11
N GLY A 72 -3.81 0.53 21.29
CA GLY A 72 -5.23 0.85 21.20
C GLY A 72 -5.57 2.09 20.37
N ASP A 73 -4.59 2.82 19.82
CA ASP A 73 -4.88 3.90 18.91
C ASP A 73 -5.67 3.39 17.68
N PRO A 74 -6.80 4.03 17.34
CA PRO A 74 -7.51 3.70 16.12
C PRO A 74 -6.72 4.24 14.94
N LEU A 75 -6.58 3.42 13.90
CA LEU A 75 -5.84 3.71 12.69
C LEU A 75 -6.78 3.61 11.48
N GLU A 76 -6.51 4.44 10.48
CA GLU A 76 -7.06 4.31 9.13
C GLU A 76 -5.89 4.17 8.15
N LEU A 77 -5.84 3.04 7.45
CA LEU A 77 -4.90 2.83 6.36
C LEU A 77 -5.58 3.21 5.05
N ARG A 78 -5.01 4.17 4.32
CA ARG A 78 -5.44 4.55 2.97
C ARG A 78 -4.45 4.03 1.94
N LEU A 79 -4.96 3.60 0.79
CA LEU A 79 -4.16 3.17 -0.36
C LEU A 79 -4.38 4.13 -1.52
N ARG A 80 -3.28 4.56 -2.13
CA ARG A 80 -3.24 5.36 -3.34
C ARG A 80 -2.39 4.66 -4.39
N LEU A 81 -2.99 4.41 -5.55
CA LEU A 81 -2.26 3.97 -6.74
C LEU A 81 -1.64 5.21 -7.39
N LEU A 82 -0.32 5.22 -7.50
CA LEU A 82 0.46 6.36 -7.98
C LEU A 82 0.80 6.24 -9.46
N GLU A 83 1.12 5.04 -9.91
CA GLU A 83 1.49 4.74 -11.29
C GLU A 83 1.41 3.22 -11.52
N ALA A 84 1.10 2.82 -12.75
CA ALA A 84 1.14 1.43 -13.16
C ALA A 84 1.62 1.33 -14.61
N ASP A 85 2.38 0.28 -14.94
CA ASP A 85 2.69 -0.11 -16.31
C ASP A 85 2.15 -1.52 -16.60
N ASP A 86 2.66 -2.18 -17.64
CA ASP A 86 2.21 -3.50 -18.04
C ASP A 86 2.37 -4.55 -16.94
N LYS A 87 3.34 -4.40 -16.03
CA LYS A 87 3.65 -5.41 -15.00
C LYS A 87 4.12 -4.85 -13.67
N ARG A 88 4.19 -3.54 -13.49
CA ARG A 88 4.64 -2.88 -12.26
C ARG A 88 3.55 -2.00 -11.72
N LEU A 89 3.55 -1.87 -10.40
CA LEU A 89 2.63 -1.02 -9.69
C LEU A 89 3.39 -0.23 -8.63
N LEU A 90 3.21 1.08 -8.65
CA LEU A 90 3.66 1.99 -7.60
C LEU A 90 2.44 2.44 -6.79
N CYS A 91 2.46 2.21 -5.49
CA CYS A 91 1.44 2.71 -4.57
C CYS A 91 2.04 3.49 -3.41
N LEU A 92 1.24 4.39 -2.86
CA LEU A 92 1.48 5.07 -1.59
C LEU A 92 0.42 4.63 -0.60
N MET A 93 0.88 4.21 0.57
CA MET A 93 0.03 3.91 1.71
C MET A 93 0.21 4.98 2.77
N GLU A 94 -0.91 5.46 3.31
CA GLU A 94 -0.97 6.53 4.31
C GLU A 94 -1.61 5.96 5.58
N LEU A 95 -0.88 5.92 6.69
CA LEU A 95 -1.39 5.45 7.98
C LEU A 95 -1.76 6.66 8.84
N ILE A 96 -3.05 6.85 9.05
CA ILE A 96 -3.62 7.96 9.82
C ILE A 96 -3.98 7.46 11.21
N GLN A 97 -3.60 8.17 12.27
CA GLN A 97 -4.20 7.99 13.58
C GLN A 97 -5.58 8.66 13.55
N ALA A 98 -6.63 7.86 13.69
CA ALA A 98 -8.00 8.26 13.32
C ALA A 98 -8.74 9.05 14.41
N ARG A 99 -8.24 9.05 15.65
CA ARG A 99 -8.83 9.83 16.76
C ARG A 99 -8.50 11.32 16.62
N ASP A 100 -7.22 11.62 16.38
CA ASP A 100 -6.67 12.97 16.33
C ASP A 100 -6.41 13.45 14.89
N GLY A 101 -6.53 12.54 13.91
CA GLY A 101 -6.52 12.85 12.48
C GLY A 101 -5.14 13.12 11.88
N TYR A 102 -4.05 12.76 12.55
CA TYR A 102 -2.69 13.01 12.05
C TYR A 102 -2.14 11.85 11.22
N LEU A 103 -1.28 12.16 10.24
CA LEU A 103 -0.50 11.18 9.50
C LEU A 103 0.62 10.62 10.38
N ALA A 104 0.53 9.35 10.75
CA ALA A 104 1.53 8.67 11.58
C ALA A 104 2.72 8.19 10.74
N ALA A 105 2.45 7.60 9.57
CA ALA A 105 3.50 7.11 8.68
C ALA A 105 3.01 6.99 7.23
N THR A 106 3.95 6.90 6.30
CA THR A 106 3.69 6.55 4.89
C THR A 106 4.61 5.44 4.42
N MET A 107 4.14 4.60 3.51
CA MET A 107 4.97 3.65 2.77
C MET A 107 4.69 3.76 1.26
N GLU A 108 5.71 4.20 0.50
CA GLU A 108 5.71 4.06 -0.96
C GLU A 108 6.23 2.66 -1.29
N GLN A 109 5.51 1.92 -2.15
CA GLN A 109 5.83 0.54 -2.50
C GLN A 109 5.82 0.37 -4.01
N LEU A 110 6.94 -0.09 -4.56
CA LEU A 110 7.05 -0.57 -5.93
C LEU A 110 6.90 -2.10 -5.94
N SER A 111 5.95 -2.59 -6.72
CA SER A 111 5.65 -4.01 -6.85
C SER A 111 5.73 -4.48 -8.30
N LEU A 112 6.04 -5.76 -8.48
CA LEU A 112 6.15 -6.44 -9.77
C LEU A 112 5.15 -7.60 -9.85
N HIS A 113 4.36 -7.63 -10.91
CA HIS A 113 3.44 -8.71 -11.22
C HIS A 113 4.20 -9.96 -11.65
N VAL A 114 3.91 -11.07 -10.98
CA VAL A 114 4.64 -12.33 -11.13
C VAL A 114 3.70 -13.52 -11.25
N ASP A 115 4.14 -14.49 -12.04
CA ASP A 115 3.60 -15.83 -12.08
C ASP A 115 4.26 -16.65 -10.97
N LEU A 116 3.46 -17.23 -10.06
CA LEU A 116 3.98 -17.92 -8.89
C LEU A 116 4.46 -19.35 -9.19
N GLU A 117 4.08 -19.91 -10.34
CA GLU A 117 4.54 -21.22 -10.78
C GLU A 117 5.93 -21.10 -11.40
N THR A 118 6.09 -20.17 -12.34
CA THR A 118 7.37 -19.95 -13.03
C THR A 118 8.33 -19.02 -12.27
N ARG A 119 7.82 -18.29 -11.27
CA ARG A 119 8.53 -17.25 -10.51
C ARG A 119 9.10 -16.14 -11.39
N ARG A 120 8.44 -15.84 -12.51
CA ARG A 120 8.85 -14.81 -13.48
C ARG A 120 7.83 -13.70 -13.57
N ALA A 121 8.33 -12.52 -13.91
CA ALA A 121 7.48 -11.37 -14.19
C ALA A 121 6.65 -11.60 -15.46
N LYS A 122 5.39 -11.19 -15.45
CA LYS A 122 4.51 -11.20 -16.63
C LYS A 122 3.58 -9.98 -16.61
N PRO A 123 3.07 -9.55 -17.76
CA PRO A 123 2.06 -8.49 -17.79
C PRO A 123 0.84 -8.83 -16.94
N PHE A 124 0.22 -7.82 -16.34
CA PHE A 124 -1.11 -7.90 -15.78
C PHE A 124 -2.11 -8.33 -16.86
N PRO A 125 -3.14 -9.12 -16.53
CA PRO A 125 -4.26 -9.34 -17.44
C PRO A 125 -4.89 -8.00 -17.86
N ALA A 126 -5.35 -7.90 -19.11
CA ALA A 126 -5.83 -6.64 -19.69
C ALA A 126 -6.92 -5.95 -18.84
N GLU A 127 -7.83 -6.73 -18.26
CA GLU A 127 -8.87 -6.20 -17.37
C GLU A 127 -8.30 -5.60 -16.08
N VAL A 128 -7.31 -6.27 -15.46
CA VAL A 128 -6.63 -5.77 -14.26
C VAL A 128 -5.83 -4.50 -14.60
N ALA A 129 -5.09 -4.51 -15.72
CA ALA A 129 -4.35 -3.34 -16.19
C ALA A 129 -5.26 -2.13 -16.40
N ALA A 130 -6.44 -2.32 -17.01
CA ALA A 130 -7.42 -1.26 -17.22
C ALA A 130 -7.96 -0.71 -15.89
N ARG A 131 -8.27 -1.57 -14.91
CA ARG A 131 -8.71 -1.15 -13.57
C ARG A 131 -7.64 -0.36 -12.83
N LEU A 132 -6.38 -0.81 -12.87
CA LEU A 132 -5.26 -0.10 -12.26
C LEU A 132 -5.05 1.27 -12.90
N ALA A 133 -5.09 1.35 -14.24
CA ALA A 133 -4.94 2.62 -14.96
C ALA A 133 -6.05 3.61 -14.62
N GLY A 134 -7.31 3.17 -14.58
CA GLY A 134 -8.44 4.02 -14.17
C GLY A 134 -8.28 4.53 -12.73
N ALA A 135 -7.91 3.65 -11.81
CA ALA A 135 -7.71 4.03 -10.42
C ALA A 135 -6.52 4.96 -10.19
N VAL A 136 -5.44 4.86 -10.99
CA VAL A 136 -4.35 5.87 -10.98
C VAL A 136 -4.90 7.26 -11.35
N GLN A 137 -5.75 7.36 -12.36
CA GLN A 137 -6.37 8.64 -12.75
C GLN A 137 -7.29 9.19 -11.66
N ASP A 138 -8.15 8.35 -11.08
CA ASP A 138 -9.06 8.75 -10.01
C ASP A 138 -8.30 9.21 -8.75
N HIS A 139 -7.25 8.48 -8.38
CA HIS A 139 -6.44 8.78 -7.20
C HIS A 139 -5.56 10.03 -7.38
N ALA A 140 -5.17 10.36 -8.61
CA ALA A 140 -4.39 11.57 -8.91
C ALA A 140 -5.18 12.87 -8.62
N GLN A 141 -6.51 12.79 -8.53
CA GLN A 141 -7.34 13.94 -8.20
C GLN A 141 -7.30 14.30 -6.71
N HIS A 142 -6.87 13.37 -5.84
CA HIS A 142 -6.76 13.62 -4.39
C HIS A 142 -5.42 14.26 -4.05
N PRO A 143 -5.34 15.26 -3.14
CA PRO A 143 -4.08 15.86 -2.74
C PRO A 143 -3.15 14.82 -2.14
N LEU A 144 -1.84 14.91 -2.44
CA LEU A 144 -0.82 14.12 -1.77
C LEU A 144 -0.62 14.61 -0.33
N PRO A 145 -0.16 13.75 0.60
CA PRO A 145 0.15 14.18 1.96
C PRO A 145 1.17 15.31 1.98
N GLU A 146 1.04 16.22 2.95
CA GLU A 146 1.98 17.32 3.11
C GLU A 146 3.41 16.81 3.29
N GLY A 147 4.35 17.42 2.54
CA GLY A 147 5.76 17.04 2.57
C GLY A 147 6.05 15.65 2.00
N TYR A 148 5.12 15.03 1.25
CA TYR A 148 5.41 13.84 0.48
C TYR A 148 6.21 14.18 -0.79
N GLN A 149 7.25 13.40 -1.06
CA GLN A 149 7.97 13.40 -2.31
C GLN A 149 8.06 11.97 -2.82
N ARG A 150 7.80 11.77 -4.11
CA ARG A 150 7.97 10.47 -4.77
C ARG A 150 9.45 10.13 -4.83
N LEU A 151 9.83 8.93 -4.37
CA LEU A 151 11.23 8.50 -4.27
C LEU A 151 11.53 7.26 -5.11
N LEU A 152 10.55 6.36 -5.24
CA LEU A 152 10.69 5.15 -6.03
C LEU A 152 10.23 5.40 -7.48
N PRO A 153 11.12 5.25 -8.48
CA PRO A 153 10.71 5.32 -9.86
C PRO A 153 10.07 4.00 -10.31
N LEU A 154 9.06 4.06 -11.18
CA LEU A 154 8.45 2.84 -11.75
C LEU A 154 9.43 2.06 -12.65
N LYS A 155 10.35 2.77 -13.30
CA LYS A 155 11.45 2.21 -14.11
C LYS A 155 12.78 2.56 -13.47
N ARG A 156 13.66 1.57 -13.29
CA ARG A 156 15.08 1.85 -13.07
C ARG A 156 15.62 2.48 -14.35
N THR A 157 15.96 3.77 -14.28
CA THR A 157 16.81 4.46 -15.25
C THR A 157 18.22 3.89 -15.21
#